data_AF-W2TAF6-F1
#
_entry.id   AF-W2TAF6-F1
#
_cell.length_a   1.000
_cell.length_b   1.000
_cell.length_c   1.000
_cell.angle_alpha   90.00
_cell.angle_beta   90.00
_cell.angle_gamma   90.00
#
_symmetry.space_group_name_H-M   'P 1'
#
loop_
_entity.id
_entity.type
_entity.pdbx_description
1 polymer ?
#
loop_
_entity_poly.entity_id
_entity_poly.type
_entity_poly.pdbx_seq_one_letter_code
_entity_poly.pdbx_strand_id
1 'polypeptide(L)'
;MVGPGCFNLPMAFKQAGLWTAFGVDFLFGIVSIICMVKLVVSAQYLCKRNRCGTLDYGQLAQEAFATSWKPLAKFKYAARWFVNCCLIFLQLGICSVFYIFVVEHAK
;
A
#
# COMPACT_ATOMS: atom_id res chain seq x y z
N MET A 1 -4.91 -11.33 -1.36
CA MET A 1 -6.03 -10.47 -1.80
C MET A 1 -6.23 -10.75 -3.28
N VAL A 2 -7.32 -11.40 -3.67
CA VAL A 2 -7.68 -11.60 -5.09
C VAL A 2 -8.64 -10.48 -5.45
N GLY A 3 -8.34 -9.74 -6.52
CA GLY A 3 -9.12 -8.57 -6.92
C GLY A 3 -9.15 -8.43 -8.44
N PRO A 4 -9.83 -7.39 -8.96
CA PRO A 4 -9.98 -7.19 -10.41
C PRO A 4 -8.64 -7.03 -11.15
N GLY A 5 -7.56 -6.69 -10.44
CA GLY A 5 -6.20 -6.66 -10.99
C GLY A 5 -5.71 -8.00 -11.56
N CYS A 6 -6.24 -9.15 -11.10
CA CYS A 6 -5.90 -10.45 -11.66
C CYS A 6 -6.33 -10.59 -13.13
N PHE A 7 -7.39 -9.90 -13.56
CA PHE A 7 -7.81 -9.89 -14.97
C PHE A 7 -6.89 -9.05 -15.86
N ASN A 8 -6.16 -8.09 -15.27
CA ASN A 8 -5.24 -7.24 -16.01
C ASN A 8 -3.86 -7.88 -16.18
N LEU A 9 -3.52 -8.90 -15.38
CA LEU A 9 -2.30 -9.69 -15.51
C LEU A 9 -2.11 -10.27 -16.92
N PRO A 10 -3.05 -11.04 -17.51
CA PRO A 10 -2.85 -11.61 -18.85
C PRO A 10 -2.62 -10.55 -19.93
N MET A 11 -3.24 -9.36 -19.80
CA MET A 11 -3.00 -8.23 -20.70
C MET A 11 -1.57 -7.68 -20.56
N ALA A 12 -1.07 -7.56 -19.34
CA ALA A 12 0.32 -7.16 -19.09
C ALA A 12 1.33 -8.19 -19.65
N PHE A 13 1.05 -9.49 -19.50
CA PHE A 13 1.88 -10.57 -20.04
C PHE A 13 1.90 -10.56 -21.57
N LYS A 14 0.76 -10.25 -22.20
CA LYS A 14 0.66 -10.11 -23.67
C LYS A 14 1.52 -8.95 -24.21
N GLN A 15 1.61 -7.84 -23.48
CA GLN A 15 2.35 -6.65 -23.93
C GLN A 15 3.84 -6.69 -23.58
N ALA A 16 4.21 -7.21 -22.41
CA ALA A 16 5.60 -7.23 -21.95
C ALA A 16 6.39 -8.45 -22.45
N GLY A 17 5.71 -9.57 -22.76
CA GLY A 17 6.31 -10.87 -23.05
C GLY A 17 6.33 -11.80 -21.82
N LEU A 18 6.29 -13.12 -22.03
CA LEU A 18 6.09 -14.09 -20.94
C LEU A 18 7.24 -14.09 -19.92
N TRP A 19 8.49 -14.16 -20.39
CA TRP A 19 9.67 -14.26 -19.52
C TRP A 19 9.94 -12.97 -18.73
N THR A 20 9.77 -11.83 -19.39
CA THR A 20 9.94 -10.48 -18.81
C THR A 20 8.83 -10.18 -17.80
N ALA A 21 7.57 -10.44 -18.13
CA ALA A 21 6.45 -10.25 -17.21
C ALA A 21 6.60 -11.14 -15.96
N PHE A 22 6.98 -12.41 -16.14
CA PHE A 22 7.19 -13.33 -15.02
C PHE A 22 8.33 -12.86 -14.08
N GLY A 23 9.44 -12.37 -14.65
CA GLY A 23 10.53 -11.83 -13.86
C GLY A 23 10.14 -10.58 -13.06
N VAL A 24 9.40 -9.65 -13.67
CA VAL A 24 8.96 -8.41 -13.02
C VAL A 24 7.90 -8.68 -11.95
N ASP A 25 6.94 -9.57 -12.22
CA ASP A 25 5.87 -9.91 -11.28
C ASP A 25 6.44 -10.56 -10.01
N PHE A 26 7.38 -11.50 -10.17
CA PHE A 26 8.06 -12.14 -9.05
C PHE A 26 8.87 -11.14 -8.21
N LEU A 27 9.60 -10.23 -8.87
CA LEU A 27 10.35 -9.18 -8.19
C LEU A 27 9.41 -8.24 -7.40
N PHE A 28 8.31 -7.80 -8.03
CA PHE A 28 7.32 -6.93 -7.39
C PHE A 28 6.63 -7.62 -6.21
N GLY A 29 6.35 -8.92 -6.33
CA GLY A 29 5.83 -9.75 -5.25
C GLY A 29 6.77 -9.79 -4.05
N ILE A 30 8.05 -10.07 -4.26
CA ILE A 30 9.06 -10.08 -3.17
C ILE A 30 9.15 -8.71 -2.49
N VAL A 31 9.26 -7.64 -3.29
CA VAL A 31 9.37 -6.26 -2.76
C VAL A 31 8.13 -5.90 -1.93
N SER A 32 6.93 -6.25 -2.41
CA SER A 32 5.68 -6.01 -1.70
C SER A 32 5.62 -6.75 -0.35
N ILE A 33 6.03 -8.02 -0.33
CA ILE A 33 6.09 -8.83 0.89
C ILE A 33 7.06 -8.21 1.90
N ILE A 34 8.28 -7.86 1.47
CA ILE A 34 9.29 -7.23 2.35
C ILE A 34 8.76 -5.91 2.93
N CYS A 35 8.10 -5.09 2.09
CA CYS A 35 7.49 -3.84 2.51
C CYS A 35 6.46 -4.08 3.61
N MET A 36 5.49 -4.97 3.39
CA MET A 36 4.44 -5.29 4.36
C MET A 36 5.01 -5.83 5.67
N VAL A 37 6.00 -6.74 5.62
CA VAL A 37 6.65 -7.27 6.84
C VAL A 37 7.30 -6.15 7.64
N LYS A 38 8.07 -5.27 6.99
CA LYS A 38 8.72 -4.11 7.66
C LYS A 38 7.69 -3.16 8.27
N LEU A 39 6.57 -2.94 7.57
CA LEU A 39 5.47 -2.09 8.01
C LEU A 39 4.85 -2.66 9.30
N VAL A 40 4.51 -3.95 9.31
CA VAL A 40 3.90 -4.64 10.46
C VAL A 40 4.85 -4.67 11.66
N VAL A 41 6.12 -5.02 11.45
CA VAL A 41 7.11 -5.06 12.54
C VAL A 41 7.28 -3.67 13.18
N SER A 42 7.34 -2.63 12.35
CA SER A 42 7.44 -1.24 12.84
C SER A 42 6.18 -0.84 13.62
N ALA A 43 5.00 -1.24 13.15
CA ALA A 43 3.73 -0.99 13.83
C ALA A 43 3.65 -1.68 15.19
N GLN A 44 4.05 -2.94 15.27
CA GLN A 44 4.10 -3.68 16.53
C GLN A 44 5.09 -3.06 17.51
N TYR A 45 6.27 -2.63 17.03
CA TYR A 45 7.27 -1.97 17.86
C TYR A 45 6.77 -0.64 18.43
N LEU A 46 6.17 0.22 17.60
CA LEU A 46 5.59 1.49 18.02
C LEU A 46 4.40 1.32 18.96
N CYS A 47 3.51 0.36 18.67
CA CYS A 47 2.37 0.02 19.52
C CYS A 47 2.84 -0.39 20.93
N LYS A 48 3.85 -1.27 21.01
CA LYS A 48 4.44 -1.70 22.29
C LYS A 48 5.12 -0.56 23.05
N ARG A 49 5.76 0.38 22.33
CA ARG A 49 6.47 1.53 22.93
C ARG A 49 5.53 2.62 23.46
N ASN A 50 4.52 3.00 22.68
CA ASN A 50 3.61 4.10 23.04
C ASN A 50 2.45 3.67 23.96
N ARG A 51 2.29 2.37 24.24
CA ARG A 51 1.11 1.82 24.95
C ARG A 51 -0.23 2.28 24.33
N CYS A 52 -0.21 2.62 23.04
CA CYS A 52 -1.40 2.94 22.28
C CYS A 52 -2.00 1.65 21.71
N GLY A 53 -3.32 1.62 21.52
CA GLY A 53 -4.02 0.51 20.89
C GLY A 53 -3.71 0.36 19.39
N THR A 54 -4.65 -0.21 18.64
CA THR A 54 -4.54 -0.37 17.17
C THR A 54 -4.17 0.95 16.49
N LEU A 55 -3.01 0.98 15.83
CA LEU A 55 -2.46 2.16 15.18
C LEU A 55 -2.88 2.17 13.70
N ASP A 56 -3.56 3.24 13.27
CA ASP A 56 -3.92 3.43 11.86
C ASP A 56 -2.66 3.73 11.01
N TYR A 57 -2.67 3.44 9.71
CA TYR A 57 -1.52 3.69 8.82
C TYR A 57 -1.02 5.14 8.87
N GLY A 58 -1.93 6.11 8.95
CA GLY A 58 -1.56 7.52 9.10
C GLY A 58 -0.94 7.84 10.46
N GLN A 59 -1.43 7.20 11.53
CA GLN A 59 -0.90 7.37 12.89
C GLN A 59 0.46 6.67 13.04
N LEU A 60 0.64 5.50 12.42
CA LEU A 60 1.91 4.82 12.32
C LEU A 60 2.96 5.71 11.67
N ALA A 61 2.64 6.34 10.54
CA ALA A 61 3.55 7.26 9.88
C ALA A 61 3.87 8.45 10.80
N GLN A 62 2.88 9.03 11.46
CA GLN A 62 3.09 10.13 12.41
C GLN A 62 4.08 9.75 13.52
N GLU A 63 3.89 8.60 14.15
CA GLU A 63 4.74 8.12 15.25
C GLU A 63 6.13 7.67 14.80
N ALA A 64 6.24 7.11 13.59
CA ALA A 64 7.52 6.74 12.99
C ALA A 64 8.36 7.98 12.70
N PHE A 65 7.73 9.05 12.17
CA PHE A 65 8.40 10.33 11.93
C PHE A 65 8.70 11.09 13.23
N ALA A 66 7.84 10.97 14.26
CA ALA A 66 8.09 11.56 15.57
C ALA A 66 9.26 10.90 16.31
N THR A 67 9.46 9.59 16.12
CA THR A 67 10.61 8.84 16.65
C THR A 67 11.91 9.13 15.87
N SER A 68 11.80 9.69 14.67
CA SER A 68 12.94 10.03 13.82
C SER A 68 13.63 11.34 14.25
N TRP A 69 14.65 11.75 13.49
CA TRP A 69 15.50 12.91 13.80
C TRP A 69 14.70 14.22 13.97
N LYS A 70 15.17 15.12 14.85
CA LYS A 70 14.55 16.42 15.21
C LYS A 70 13.92 17.24 14.05
N PRO A 71 14.50 17.34 12.84
CA PRO A 71 13.85 18.05 11.74
C PRO A 71 12.64 17.30 11.15
N LEU A 72 12.71 15.95 11.04
CA LEU A 72 11.63 15.12 10.50
C LEU A 72 10.44 15.04 11.46
N ALA A 73 10.68 15.14 12.77
CA ALA A 73 9.62 15.16 13.78
C ALA A 73 8.66 16.36 13.63
N LYS A 74 9.11 17.48 13.02
CA LYS A 74 8.23 18.62 12.70
C LYS A 74 7.22 18.30 11.60
N PHE A 75 7.57 17.40 10.67
CA PHE A 75 6.72 16.99 9.55
C PHE A 75 5.75 15.85 9.90
N LYS A 76 5.65 15.43 11.16
CA LYS A 76 4.80 14.31 11.59
C LYS A 76 3.32 14.43 11.15
N TYR A 77 2.76 15.64 11.20
CA TYR A 77 1.38 15.89 10.77
C TYR A 77 1.22 15.86 9.25
N ALA A 78 2.23 16.37 8.53
CA ALA A 78 2.27 16.31 7.07
C ALA A 78 2.38 14.87 6.57
N ALA A 79 3.21 14.04 7.22
CA ALA A 79 3.35 12.62 6.89
C ALA A 79 2.03 11.85 7.07
N ARG A 80 1.29 12.11 8.15
CA ARG A 80 -0.04 11.52 8.36
C ARG A 80 -1.03 11.90 7.26
N TRP A 81 -1.09 13.19 6.93
CA TRP A 81 -1.96 13.68 5.86
C TRP A 81 -1.60 13.06 4.52
N PHE A 82 -0.31 12.98 4.20
CA PHE A 82 0.17 12.37 2.96
C PHE A 82 -0.23 10.89 2.85
N VAL A 83 -0.03 10.09 3.89
CA VAL A 83 -0.41 8.68 3.90
C VAL A 83 -1.92 8.50 3.79
N ASN A 84 -2.70 9.28 4.54
CA ASN A 84 -4.16 9.22 4.46
C ASN A 84 -4.67 9.62 3.07
N CYS A 85 -4.11 10.68 2.46
CA CYS A 85 -4.42 11.04 1.08
C CYS A 85 -4.10 9.90 0.11
N CYS A 86 -2.93 9.27 0.23
CA CYS A 86 -2.54 8.15 -0.62
C CYS A 86 -3.50 6.95 -0.47
N LEU A 87 -3.94 6.64 0.75
CA LEU A 87 -4.93 5.58 1.02
C LEU A 87 -6.31 5.90 0.42
N ILE A 88 -6.77 7.15 0.52
CA ILE A 88 -8.01 7.59 -0.11
C ILE A 88 -7.91 7.46 -1.63
N PHE A 89 -6.80 7.89 -2.23
CA PHE A 89 -6.56 7.72 -3.68
C PHE A 89 -6.54 6.24 -4.09
N LEU A 90 -5.89 5.38 -3.31
CA LEU A 90 -5.90 3.93 -3.56
C LEU A 90 -7.32 3.37 -3.51
N GLN A 91 -8.11 3.74 -2.50
CA GLN A 91 -9.50 3.28 -2.36
C GLN A 91 -10.37 3.78 -3.51
N LEU A 92 -10.24 5.04 -3.91
CA LEU A 92 -10.93 5.60 -5.08
C LEU A 92 -10.55 4.86 -6.37
N GLY A 93 -9.29 4.49 -6.53
CA GLY A 93 -8.82 3.66 -7.64
C GLY A 93 -9.49 2.28 -7.65
N ILE A 94 -9.54 1.61 -6.50
CA ILE A 94 -10.18 0.31 -6.35
C ILE A 94 -11.69 0.42 -6.64
N CYS A 95 -12.37 1.44 -6.13
CA CYS A 95 -13.79 1.69 -6.40
C CYS A 95 -14.06 1.94 -7.89
N SER A 96 -13.19 2.72 -8.55
CA SER A 96 -13.30 2.99 -9.99
C SER A 96 -13.18 1.71 -10.83
N VAL A 97 -12.17 0.88 -10.56
CA VAL A 97 -11.99 -0.40 -11.27
C VAL A 97 -13.15 -1.35 -10.99
N PHE A 98 -13.63 -1.41 -9.75
CA PHE A 98 -14.79 -2.23 -9.39
C PHE A 98 -16.05 -1.78 -10.15
N TYR A 99 -16.29 -0.48 -10.27
CA TYR A 99 -17.43 0.04 -11.02
C TYR A 99 -17.37 -0.34 -12.51
N ILE A 100 -16.20 -0.15 -13.15
CA ILE A 100 -15.99 -0.54 -14.54
C ILE A 100 -16.24 -2.03 -14.75
N PHE A 101 -15.73 -2.87 -13.85
CA PHE A 101 -15.94 -4.31 -13.90
C PHE A 101 -17.44 -4.68 -13.81
N VAL A 102 -18.18 -4.06 -12.90
CA VAL A 102 -19.64 -4.29 -12.77
C VAL A 102 -20.38 -3.87 -14.04
N VAL A 103 -20.05 -2.72 -14.62
CA VAL A 103 -20.69 -2.24 -15.85
C VAL A 103 -20.41 -3.16 -17.04
N GLU A 104 -19.17 -3.64 -17.18
CA GLU A 104 -18.78 -4.55 -18.26
C GLU A 104 -19.47 -5.92 -18.13
N HIS A 105 -19.70 -6.40 -16.90
CA HIS A 105 -20.37 -7.68 -16.63
C HIS A 105 -21.89 -7.61 -16.52
N ALA A 106 -22.49 -6.43 -16.39
CA ALA A 106 -23.94 -6.23 -16.32
C ALA A 106 -24.60 -6.02 -17.69
N LYS A 107 -23.82 -6.05 -18.77
CA LYS A 107 -24.27 -5.96 -20.16
C LYS A 107 -24.33 -7.33 -20.81
#